data_AF-A0A7L9UMV3-F1
#
_entry.id   AF-A0A7L9UMV3-F1
#
_cell.length_a   1.000
_cell.length_b   1.000
_cell.length_c   1.000
_cell.angle_alpha   90.00
_cell.angle_beta   90.00
_cell.angle_gamma   90.00
#
_symmetry.space_group_name_H-M   'P 1'
#
loop_
_entity.id
_entity.type
_entity.pdbx_description
1 polymer ?
#
loop_
_entity_poly.entity_id
_entity_poly.type
_entity_poly.pdbx_seq_one_letter_code
_entity_poly.pdbx_strand_id
1 'polypeptide(L)'
;MKKAVSALLGVLKDKPIVANLLLLVIMMIQYYVAPRSWDLLLGDIDENTLSDLTTIYSTVLSVAAIQSAFAGVVVVFGLSTQPSAFVVLRREAGKALVDNWLSISYSGFLSAGFSLIALLMLHMGVPKLSPWFFEYAVLICVHGIIRLLWLLKKLIQVIAKVDIAEQKRQMSV
;
A
#
# COMPACT_ATOMS: atom_id res chain seq x y z
N MET A 1 -18.15 -9.54 -19.67
CA MET A 1 -17.01 -8.67 -19.23
C MET A 1 -17.38 -7.65 -18.15
N LYS A 2 -18.33 -6.72 -18.35
CA LYS A 2 -18.62 -5.65 -17.37
C LYS A 2 -18.97 -6.13 -15.94
N LYS A 3 -19.76 -7.21 -15.80
CA LYS A 3 -20.10 -7.83 -14.50
C LYS A 3 -18.89 -8.44 -13.77
N ALA A 4 -17.97 -9.06 -14.52
CA ALA A 4 -16.78 -9.67 -13.93
C ALA A 4 -15.82 -8.59 -13.42
N VAL A 5 -15.65 -7.50 -14.18
CA VAL A 5 -14.84 -6.34 -13.77
C VAL A 5 -15.43 -5.65 -12.55
N SER A 6 -16.75 -5.45 -12.49
CA SER A 6 -17.38 -4.83 -11.30
C SER A 6 -17.29 -5.73 -10.07
N ALA A 7 -17.42 -7.04 -10.23
CA ALA A 7 -17.25 -8.00 -9.15
C ALA A 7 -15.80 -8.02 -8.64
N LEU A 8 -14.82 -7.97 -9.55
CA LEU A 8 -13.40 -7.91 -9.20
C LEU A 8 -13.06 -6.62 -8.44
N LEU A 9 -13.59 -5.48 -8.89
CA LEU A 9 -13.43 -4.19 -8.21
C LEU A 9 -14.05 -4.20 -6.80
N GLY A 10 -15.21 -4.87 -6.63
CA GLY A 10 -15.82 -5.07 -5.32
C GLY A 10 -14.93 -5.90 -4.39
N VAL A 11 -14.40 -7.02 -4.90
CA VAL A 11 -13.50 -7.89 -4.11
C VAL A 11 -12.18 -7.18 -3.77
N LEU A 12 -11.59 -6.39 -4.68
CA LEU A 12 -10.35 -5.63 -4.42
C LEU A 12 -10.55 -4.55 -3.35
N LYS A 13 -11.74 -3.94 -3.34
CA LYS A 13 -12.15 -2.95 -2.35
C LYS A 13 -12.34 -3.60 -0.97
N ASP A 14 -13.00 -4.74 -0.91
CA ASP A 14 -13.39 -5.37 0.36
C ASP A 14 -12.30 -6.32 0.91
N LYS A 15 -11.44 -6.88 0.05
CA LYS A 15 -10.36 -7.80 0.41
C LYS A 15 -9.00 -7.34 -0.15
N PRO A 16 -8.36 -6.38 0.52
CA PRO A 16 -7.07 -5.81 0.10
C PRO A 16 -5.96 -6.83 -0.20
N ILE A 17 -5.91 -7.88 0.61
CA ILE A 17 -4.87 -8.91 0.52
C ILE A 17 -4.90 -9.58 -0.85
N VAL A 18 -6.08 -9.68 -1.47
CA VAL A 18 -6.23 -10.20 -2.83
C VAL A 18 -5.49 -9.32 -3.84
N ALA A 19 -5.49 -7.99 -3.67
CA ALA A 19 -4.74 -7.10 -4.55
C ALA A 19 -3.23 -7.32 -4.44
N ASN A 20 -2.70 -7.46 -3.21
CA ASN A 20 -1.29 -7.76 -2.99
C ASN A 20 -0.91 -9.13 -3.58
N LEU A 21 -1.76 -10.15 -3.41
CA LEU A 21 -1.57 -11.46 -4.03
C LEU A 21 -1.59 -11.40 -5.56
N LEU A 22 -2.47 -10.58 -6.14
CA LEU A 22 -2.49 -10.39 -7.60
C LEU A 22 -1.23 -9.71 -8.10
N LEU A 23 -0.70 -8.71 -7.39
CA LEU A 23 0.59 -8.10 -7.71
C LEU A 23 1.72 -9.13 -7.67
N LEU A 24 1.71 -10.01 -6.67
CA LEU A 24 2.67 -11.11 -6.58
C LEU A 24 2.55 -12.07 -7.77
N VAL A 25 1.33 -12.47 -8.13
CA VAL A 25 1.08 -13.37 -9.27
C VAL A 25 1.54 -12.73 -10.58
N ILE A 26 1.26 -11.44 -10.79
CA ILE A 26 1.71 -10.70 -11.98
C ILE A 26 3.25 -10.68 -12.04
N MET A 27 3.91 -10.37 -10.92
CA MET A 27 5.37 -10.38 -10.84
C MET A 27 5.94 -11.79 -11.10
N MET A 28 5.32 -12.84 -10.56
CA MET A 28 5.74 -14.22 -10.83
C MET A 28 5.58 -14.59 -12.31
N ILE A 29 4.48 -14.19 -12.95
CA ILE A 29 4.29 -14.39 -14.39
C ILE A 29 5.38 -13.65 -15.18
N GLN A 30 5.66 -12.40 -14.83
CA GLN A 30 6.73 -11.61 -15.45
C GLN A 30 8.10 -12.29 -15.28
N TYR A 31 8.40 -12.81 -14.09
CA TYR A 31 9.62 -13.56 -13.82
C TYR A 31 9.76 -14.79 -14.73
N TYR A 32 8.69 -15.57 -14.92
CA TYR A 32 8.73 -16.76 -15.77
C TYR A 32 8.73 -16.46 -17.27
N VAL A 33 8.00 -15.44 -17.72
CA VAL A 33 7.87 -15.08 -19.14
C VAL A 33 9.07 -14.28 -19.62
N ALA A 34 9.62 -13.40 -18.78
CA ALA A 34 10.71 -12.49 -19.12
C ALA A 34 11.77 -12.42 -18.01
N PRO A 35 12.45 -13.54 -17.69
CA PRO A 35 13.41 -13.60 -16.57
C PRO A 35 14.61 -12.67 -16.71
N ARG A 36 14.91 -12.20 -17.93
CA ARG A 36 16.03 -11.29 -18.25
C ARG A 36 15.59 -9.83 -18.41
N SER A 37 14.34 -9.47 -18.06
CA SER A 37 13.86 -8.09 -18.20
C SER A 37 14.73 -7.10 -17.43
N TRP A 38 15.13 -7.47 -16.21
CA TRP A 38 16.00 -6.65 -15.38
C TRP A 38 17.45 -6.64 -15.85
N ASP A 39 17.97 -7.77 -16.35
CA ASP A 39 19.31 -7.82 -16.97
C ASP A 39 19.39 -6.88 -18.18
N LEU A 40 18.32 -6.80 -18.99
CA LEU A 40 18.25 -5.91 -20.16
C LEU A 40 18.15 -4.43 -19.77
N LEU A 41 17.55 -4.13 -18.62
CA LEU A 41 17.39 -2.77 -18.13
C LEU A 41 18.64 -2.25 -17.40
N LEU A 42 19.25 -3.10 -16.58
CA LEU A 42 20.36 -2.74 -15.70
C LEU A 42 21.73 -2.95 -16.35
N GLY A 43 21.83 -3.82 -17.36
CA GLY A 43 23.10 -4.20 -17.96
C GLY A 43 24.02 -4.91 -16.96
N ASP A 44 25.33 -4.76 -17.15
CA ASP A 44 26.33 -5.28 -16.22
C ASP A 44 26.41 -4.40 -14.97
N ILE A 45 26.30 -5.03 -13.80
CA ILE A 45 26.33 -4.33 -12.51
C ILE A 45 27.79 -4.04 -12.15
N ASP A 46 28.26 -2.85 -12.50
CA ASP A 46 29.54 -2.30 -12.05
C ASP A 46 29.42 -1.60 -10.67
N GLU A 47 30.54 -1.06 -10.16
CA GLU A 47 30.54 -0.38 -8.85
C GLU A 47 29.61 0.84 -8.79
N ASN A 48 29.48 1.59 -9.91
CA ASN A 48 28.60 2.74 -9.99
C ASN A 48 27.13 2.31 -9.92
N THR A 49 26.75 1.32 -10.73
CA THR A 49 25.41 0.75 -10.76
C THR A 49 25.03 0.15 -9.40
N LEU A 50 25.98 -0.52 -8.73
CA LEU A 50 25.79 -1.04 -7.39
C LEU A 50 25.48 0.06 -6.36
N SER A 51 26.23 1.16 -6.39
CA SER A 51 26.02 2.33 -5.53
C SER A 51 24.66 2.99 -5.79
N ASP A 52 24.28 3.15 -7.06
CA ASP A 52 23.00 3.73 -7.44
C ASP A 52 21.83 2.85 -6.99
N LEU A 53 21.90 1.54 -7.20
CA LEU A 53 20.89 0.58 -6.74
C LEU A 53 20.78 0.57 -5.21
N THR A 54 21.90 0.62 -4.49
CA THR A 54 21.92 0.75 -3.03
C THR A 54 21.16 2.00 -2.58
N THR A 55 21.40 3.13 -3.24
CA THR A 55 20.72 4.40 -2.97
C THR A 55 19.23 4.32 -3.27
N ILE A 56 18.85 3.75 -4.42
CA ILE A 56 17.45 3.61 -4.84
C ILE A 56 16.68 2.69 -3.87
N TYR A 57 17.25 1.54 -3.52
CA TYR A 57 16.59 0.55 -2.67
C TYR A 57 16.40 1.08 -1.24
N SER A 58 17.42 1.74 -0.68
CA SER A 58 17.34 2.40 0.63
C SER A 58 16.38 3.59 0.66
N THR A 59 16.26 4.31 -0.47
CA THR A 59 15.26 5.38 -0.62
C THR A 59 13.84 4.83 -0.54
N VAL A 60 13.52 3.76 -1.28
CA VAL A 60 12.18 3.15 -1.24
C VAL A 60 11.90 2.52 0.14
N LEU A 61 12.89 1.90 0.77
CA LEU A 61 12.79 1.43 2.15
C LEU A 61 12.32 2.56 3.09
N SER A 62 12.91 3.75 2.96
CA SER A 62 12.56 4.93 3.74
C SER A 62 11.14 5.43 3.44
N VAL A 63 10.75 5.50 2.16
CA VAL A 63 9.39 5.89 1.74
C VAL A 63 8.35 4.92 2.28
N ALA A 64 8.62 3.61 2.24
CA ALA A 64 7.73 2.58 2.77
C ALA A 64 7.57 2.69 4.29
N ALA A 65 8.65 2.98 5.02
CA ALA A 65 8.60 3.23 6.46
C ALA A 65 7.74 4.45 6.79
N ILE A 66 7.90 5.56 6.05
CA ILE A 66 7.07 6.77 6.20
C ILE A 66 5.60 6.46 5.93
N GLN A 67 5.30 5.72 4.86
CA GLN A 67 3.93 5.32 4.52
C GLN A 67 3.30 4.47 5.63
N SER A 68 4.05 3.52 6.20
CA SER A 68 3.58 2.71 7.32
C SER A 68 3.30 3.55 8.57
N ALA A 69 4.20 4.47 8.92
CA ALA A 69 4.01 5.40 10.03
C ALA A 69 2.77 6.27 9.85
N PHE A 70 2.58 6.83 8.65
CA PHE A 70 1.40 7.64 8.33
C PHE A 70 0.10 6.82 8.37
N ALA A 71 0.12 5.57 7.90
CA ALA A 71 -1.00 4.66 8.04
C ALA A 71 -1.37 4.42 9.52
N GLY A 72 -0.37 4.24 10.39
CA GLY A 72 -0.57 4.14 11.84
C GLY A 72 -1.31 5.35 12.42
N VAL A 73 -0.92 6.57 12.03
CA VAL A 73 -1.59 7.81 12.44
C VAL A 73 -3.05 7.83 12.00
N VAL A 74 -3.34 7.50 10.73
CA VAL A 74 -4.72 7.44 10.21
C VAL A 74 -5.57 6.39 10.93
N VAL A 75 -4.99 5.23 11.26
CA VAL A 75 -5.67 4.20 12.06
C VAL A 75 -6.00 4.72 13.45
N VAL A 76 -5.06 5.37 14.14
CA VAL A 76 -5.31 5.96 15.47
C VAL A 76 -6.41 7.01 15.41
N PHE A 77 -6.40 7.90 14.42
CA PHE A 77 -7.48 8.87 14.22
C PHE A 77 -8.82 8.22 13.87
N GLY A 78 -8.82 7.12 13.12
CA GLY A 78 -10.04 6.39 12.78
C GLY A 78 -10.62 5.57 13.94
N LEU A 79 -9.78 5.15 14.88
CA LEU A 79 -10.18 4.39 16.07
C LEU A 79 -10.50 5.29 17.27
N SER A 80 -9.93 6.49 17.32
CA SER A 80 -10.16 7.44 18.41
C SER A 80 -11.65 7.77 18.52
N THR A 81 -12.12 7.83 19.77
CA THR A 81 -13.51 8.09 20.09
C THR A 81 -13.78 9.58 19.98
N GLN A 82 -14.28 10.04 18.82
CA GLN A 82 -15.18 11.21 18.65
C GLN A 82 -15.27 11.59 17.16
N PRO A 83 -16.45 11.87 16.56
CA PRO A 83 -17.85 11.85 17.02
C PRO A 83 -18.66 10.55 16.71
N SER A 84 -19.95 10.51 17.07
CA SER A 84 -20.89 9.36 16.91
C SER A 84 -20.94 8.78 15.48
N ALA A 85 -20.63 9.57 14.46
CA ALA A 85 -20.55 9.09 13.09
C ALA A 85 -19.40 8.11 12.85
N PHE A 86 -18.29 8.18 13.58
CA PHE A 86 -17.25 7.15 13.54
C PHE A 86 -17.71 5.85 14.18
N VAL A 87 -18.64 5.91 15.14
CA VAL A 87 -19.27 4.71 15.69
C VAL A 87 -20.18 4.06 14.63
N VAL A 88 -20.99 4.88 13.94
CA VAL A 88 -21.83 4.40 12.83
C VAL A 88 -20.98 3.84 11.69
N LEU A 89 -19.94 4.54 11.27
CA LEU A 89 -19.00 4.10 10.24
C LEU A 89 -18.36 2.75 10.59
N ARG A 90 -17.88 2.58 11.83
CA ARG A 90 -17.29 1.32 12.28
C ARG A 90 -18.32 0.19 12.32
N ARG A 91 -19.55 0.50 12.72
CA ARG A 91 -20.65 -0.49 12.77
C ARG A 91 -21.10 -0.91 11.37
N GLU A 92 -21.23 0.03 10.45
CA GLU A 92 -21.68 -0.20 9.07
C GLU A 92 -20.59 -0.85 8.20
N ALA A 93 -19.35 -0.37 8.30
CA ALA A 93 -18.24 -0.88 7.51
C ALA A 93 -17.68 -2.20 8.10
N GLY A 94 -17.82 -2.40 9.41
CA GLY A 94 -17.52 -3.66 10.10
C GLY A 94 -16.15 -4.23 9.76
N LYS A 95 -16.13 -5.51 9.36
CA LYS A 95 -14.90 -6.25 9.02
C LYS A 95 -14.14 -5.64 7.83
N ALA A 96 -14.84 -5.09 6.84
CA ALA A 96 -14.19 -4.51 5.67
C ALA A 96 -13.29 -3.32 6.05
N LEU A 97 -13.68 -2.53 7.05
CA LEU A 97 -12.87 -1.42 7.55
C LEU A 97 -11.60 -1.91 8.24
N VAL A 98 -11.72 -2.97 9.07
CA VAL A 98 -10.58 -3.62 9.72
C VAL A 98 -9.61 -4.20 8.69
N ASP A 99 -10.11 -4.94 7.71
CA ASP A 99 -9.29 -5.53 6.64
C ASP A 99 -8.56 -4.44 5.84
N ASN A 100 -9.24 -3.31 5.57
CA ASN A 100 -8.66 -2.14 4.91
C ASN A 100 -7.54 -1.49 5.73
N TRP A 101 -7.75 -1.28 7.03
CA TRP A 101 -6.75 -0.70 7.91
C TRP A 101 -5.54 -1.60 8.13
N LEU A 102 -5.76 -2.90 8.34
CA LEU A 102 -4.67 -3.86 8.45
C LEU A 102 -3.85 -3.89 7.16
N SER A 103 -4.51 -3.86 6.01
CA SER A 103 -3.81 -3.88 4.74
C SER A 103 -2.90 -2.68 4.50
N ILE A 104 -3.32 -1.45 4.82
CA ILE A 104 -2.47 -0.27 4.58
C ILE A 104 -1.22 -0.30 5.46
N SER A 105 -1.33 -0.82 6.69
CA SER A 105 -0.21 -1.01 7.59
C SER A 105 0.70 -2.14 7.10
N TYR A 106 0.13 -3.30 6.75
CA TYR A 106 0.90 -4.42 6.23
C TYR A 106 1.61 -4.10 4.91
N SER A 107 0.97 -3.37 4.00
CA SER A 107 1.60 -3.00 2.73
C SER A 107 2.88 -2.19 2.94
N GLY A 108 2.89 -1.25 3.89
CA GLY A 108 4.11 -0.48 4.22
C GLY A 108 5.21 -1.33 4.80
N PHE A 109 4.90 -2.19 5.77
CA PHE A 109 5.89 -3.09 6.35
C PHE A 109 6.41 -4.14 5.36
N LEU A 110 5.54 -4.71 4.52
CA LEU A 110 5.93 -5.65 3.48
C LEU A 110 6.81 -4.97 2.44
N SER A 111 6.45 -3.77 1.99
CA SER A 111 7.28 -2.99 1.09
C SER A 111 8.66 -2.71 1.69
N ALA A 112 8.72 -2.25 2.94
CA ALA A 112 9.99 -2.01 3.62
C ALA A 112 10.81 -3.30 3.74
N GLY A 113 10.18 -4.41 4.15
CA GLY A 113 10.83 -5.72 4.23
C GLY A 113 11.40 -6.18 2.90
N PHE A 114 10.66 -6.06 1.81
CA PHE A 114 11.12 -6.45 0.48
C PHE A 114 12.21 -5.54 -0.08
N SER A 115 12.16 -4.22 0.17
CA SER A 115 13.27 -3.31 -0.16
C SER A 115 14.54 -3.65 0.63
N LEU A 116 14.40 -4.01 1.92
CA LEU A 116 15.52 -4.45 2.73
C LEU A 116 16.10 -5.77 2.23
N ILE A 117 15.25 -6.75 1.87
CA ILE A 117 15.69 -8.01 1.29
C ILE A 117 16.42 -7.77 -0.03
N ALA A 118 15.90 -6.89 -0.90
CA ALA A 118 16.56 -6.51 -2.14
C ALA A 118 17.96 -5.92 -1.87
N LEU A 119 18.08 -5.01 -0.91
CA LEU A 119 19.34 -4.41 -0.51
C LEU A 119 20.33 -5.46 0.02
N LEU A 120 19.88 -6.38 0.87
CA LEU A 120 20.71 -7.47 1.38
C LEU A 120 21.18 -8.39 0.24
N MET A 121 20.31 -8.77 -0.69
CA MET A 121 20.68 -9.60 -1.84
C MET A 121 21.72 -8.93 -2.73
N LEU A 122 21.63 -7.61 -2.89
CA LEU A 122 22.60 -6.82 -3.64
C LEU A 122 24.00 -6.92 -3.02
N HIS A 123 24.11 -6.84 -1.69
CA HIS A 123 25.40 -6.95 -0.97
C HIS A 123 25.87 -8.39 -0.71
N MET A 124 24.97 -9.37 -0.71
CA MET A 124 25.30 -10.79 -0.49
C MET A 124 25.76 -11.52 -1.77
N GLY A 125 25.96 -10.80 -2.88
CA GLY A 125 26.42 -11.39 -4.13
C GLY A 125 25.33 -12.11 -4.93
N VAL A 126 24.06 -11.82 -4.68
CA VAL A 126 22.91 -12.33 -5.46
C VAL A 126 22.16 -11.17 -6.16
N PRO A 127 22.86 -10.29 -6.90
CA PRO A 127 22.27 -9.06 -7.39
C PRO A 127 21.20 -9.29 -8.47
N LYS A 128 21.17 -10.45 -9.13
CA LYS A 128 20.17 -10.79 -10.15
C LYS A 128 18.75 -10.96 -9.62
N LEU A 129 18.61 -11.41 -8.37
CA LEU A 129 17.29 -11.58 -7.74
C LEU A 129 16.80 -10.28 -7.08
N SER A 130 17.73 -9.42 -6.68
CA SER A 130 17.45 -8.19 -5.95
C SER A 130 16.41 -7.27 -6.62
N PRO A 131 16.49 -6.97 -7.94
CA PRO A 131 15.50 -6.13 -8.62
C PRO A 131 14.06 -6.64 -8.55
N TRP A 132 13.86 -7.96 -8.50
CA TRP A 132 12.52 -8.55 -8.42
C TRP A 132 11.86 -8.29 -7.06
N PHE A 133 12.63 -8.44 -5.98
CA PHE A 133 12.17 -8.09 -4.64
C PHE A 133 11.91 -6.59 -4.51
N PHE A 134 12.78 -5.77 -5.12
CA PHE A 134 12.60 -4.33 -5.16
C PHE A 134 11.34 -3.91 -5.94
N GLU A 135 11.10 -4.50 -7.11
CA GLU A 135 9.91 -4.24 -7.93
C GLU A 135 8.63 -4.53 -7.14
N TYR A 136 8.59 -5.68 -6.46
CA TYR A 136 7.45 -6.03 -5.62
C TYR A 136 7.26 -5.06 -4.46
N ALA A 137 8.37 -4.64 -3.82
CA ALA A 137 8.32 -3.62 -2.79
C ALA A 137 7.67 -2.32 -3.29
N VAL A 138 8.10 -1.82 -4.46
CA VAL A 138 7.54 -0.62 -5.08
C VAL A 138 6.05 -0.79 -5.40
N LEU A 139 5.65 -1.91 -5.99
CA LEU A 139 4.25 -2.18 -6.34
C LEU A 139 3.34 -2.19 -5.11
N ILE A 140 3.76 -2.86 -4.03
CA ILE A 140 3.01 -2.88 -2.77
C ILE A 140 2.99 -1.47 -2.15
N CYS A 141 4.10 -0.74 -2.18
CA CYS A 141 4.18 0.62 -1.65
C CYS A 141 3.18 1.54 -2.34
N VAL A 142 3.20 1.60 -3.67
CA VAL A 142 2.31 2.42 -4.48
C VAL A 142 0.85 2.04 -4.24
N HIS A 143 0.54 0.74 -4.25
CA HIS A 143 -0.80 0.26 -3.92
C HIS A 143 -1.24 0.69 -2.51
N GLY A 144 -0.35 0.57 -1.52
CA GLY A 144 -0.57 1.01 -0.14
C GLY A 144 -0.85 2.51 -0.03
N ILE A 145 -0.06 3.34 -0.71
CA ILE A 145 -0.24 4.80 -0.76
C ILE A 145 -1.60 5.16 -1.36
N ILE A 146 -1.94 4.61 -2.53
CA ILE A 146 -3.21 4.88 -3.21
C ILE A 146 -4.39 4.54 -2.28
N ARG A 147 -4.31 3.38 -1.61
CA ARG A 147 -5.35 2.93 -0.68
C ARG A 147 -5.45 3.81 0.56
N LEU A 148 -4.31 4.21 1.12
CA LEU A 148 -4.24 5.12 2.26
C LEU A 148 -4.89 6.47 1.95
N LEU A 149 -4.56 7.07 0.80
CA LEU A 149 -5.18 8.31 0.33
C LEU A 149 -6.68 8.16 0.10
N TRP A 150 -7.11 7.02 -0.45
CA TRP A 150 -8.52 6.72 -0.64
C TRP A 150 -9.29 6.62 0.69
N LEU A 151 -8.73 5.92 1.68
CA LEU A 151 -9.32 5.81 3.02
C LEU A 151 -9.37 7.18 3.71
N LEU A 152 -8.28 7.96 3.64
CA LEU A 152 -8.24 9.30 4.18
C LEU A 152 -9.35 10.19 3.58
N LYS A 153 -9.52 10.15 2.26
CA LYS A 153 -10.61 10.85 1.58
C LYS A 153 -11.98 10.43 2.11
N LYS A 154 -12.19 9.14 2.38
CA LYS A 154 -13.45 8.64 2.95
C LYS A 154 -13.69 9.12 4.38
N LEU A 155 -12.65 9.15 5.21
CA LEU A 155 -12.74 9.68 6.57
C LEU A 155 -13.09 11.17 6.58
N ILE A 156 -12.43 11.98 5.74
CA ILE A 156 -12.74 13.41 5.58
C ILE A 156 -14.20 13.62 5.15
N GLN A 157 -14.68 12.82 4.19
CA GLN A 157 -16.08 12.89 3.74
C GLN A 157 -17.08 12.54 4.85
N VAL A 158 -16.73 11.63 5.75
CA VAL A 158 -17.57 11.29 6.91
C VAL A 158 -17.60 12.45 7.89
N ILE A 159 -16.45 13.01 8.24
CA ILE A 159 -16.35 14.19 9.14
C ILE A 159 -17.15 15.37 8.58
N ALA A 160 -16.94 15.73 7.31
CA ALA A 160 -17.62 16.87 6.69
C ALA A 160 -19.15 16.74 6.73
N LYS A 161 -19.70 15.52 6.60
CA LYS A 161 -21.15 15.29 6.74
C LYS A 161 -21.66 15.52 8.16
N VAL A 162 -20.86 15.18 9.17
CA VAL A 162 -21.18 15.43 10.57
C VAL A 162 -21.18 16.92 10.86
N ASP A 163 -20.12 17.61 10.45
CA ASP A 163 -19.97 19.05 10.70
C ASP A 163 -21.15 19.84 10.11
N ILE A 164 -21.57 19.49 8.89
CA ILE A 164 -22.76 20.11 8.25
C ILE A 164 -24.05 19.81 9.03
N ALA A 165 -24.23 18.58 9.53
CA ALA A 165 -25.42 18.20 10.28
C ALA A 165 -25.47 18.91 11.65
N GLU A 166 -24.32 19.04 12.31
CA GLU A 166 -24.18 19.72 13.60
C GLU A 166 -24.39 21.23 13.45
N GLN A 167 -23.82 21.85 12.42
CA GLN A 167 -24.05 23.26 12.08
C GLN A 167 -25.54 23.54 11.82
N LYS A 168 -26.23 22.69 11.06
CA LYS A 168 -27.68 22.83 10.85
C LYS A 168 -28.49 22.72 12.13
N ARG A 169 -28.09 21.83 13.05
CA ARG A 169 -28.75 21.67 14.34
C ARG A 169 -28.58 22.93 15.20
N GLN A 170 -27.38 23.52 15.22
CA GLN A 170 -27.11 24.76 15.95
C GLN A 170 -27.87 25.97 15.39
N MET A 171 -28.12 26.04 14.07
CA MET A 171 -28.92 27.10 13.45
C MET A 171 -30.44 26.96 13.64
N SER A 172 -30.90 25.79 14.10
CA SER A 172 -32.33 25.50 14.34
C SER A 172 -32.77 25.70 15.78
N VAL A 173 -31.83 26.07 16.67
CA VAL A 173 -32.04 26.41 18.08
C VAL A 173 -31.90 27.91 18.23
#